data_AF-A0ABC8BTX0-F1
#
_entry.id   AF-A0ABC8BTX0-F1
#
_cell.length_a   1.000
_cell.length_b   1.000
_cell.length_c   1.000
_cell.angle_alpha   90.00
_cell.angle_beta   90.00
_cell.angle_gamma   90.00
#
_symmetry.space_group_name_H-M   'P 1'
#
loop_
_entity.id
_entity.type
_entity.pdbx_description
1 polymer ?
#
loop_
_entity_poly.entity_id
_entity_poly.type
_entity_poly.pdbx_seq_one_letter_code
_entity_poly.pdbx_strand_id
1 'polypeptide(L)'
;MPENAPVVQHQVAHPGDPSPQTCIQVARQAALLAVTAADDAMTALCHNRSGAAARLEAVMHATHKEAVEAEKWADRAEQYADDPTMPSSAPSYCARTAVDHAVRAQSASGAETTAADLRAELERKLTAAEYAERETERRREEAEREAEERAATGMDQENRDRAARNRYLAEGHVAALGWTTGHVRVLEAAESGRLYWRDGRARQAAQTGVWNGGRRISRERTQDLFAARFLVAVRQDDSTRVLTPSPMGQVALELARLHPAGLHETDRAAYEARFARVRRHHKRRDDQKAAARVLPPLDSIARMYRKPVTLTEQRTRAERDAVDQWEGEGGYCPGIQIARPAAAPATSTPVRIILPLHRNAAVQPALW
;
A
#
# COMPACT_ATOMS: atom_id res chain seq x y z
N MET A 1 -17.20 17.06 5.88
CA MET A 1 -17.28 16.33 7.17
C MET A 1 -16.52 15.04 6.95
N PRO A 2 -15.35 14.81 7.59
CA PRO A 2 -14.76 13.49 7.56
C PRO A 2 -15.45 12.64 8.63
N GLU A 3 -16.03 11.52 8.22
CA GLU A 3 -16.27 10.42 9.14
C GLU A 3 -14.90 9.89 9.55
N ASN A 4 -14.48 10.30 10.76
CA ASN A 4 -13.39 9.66 11.46
C ASN A 4 -13.85 8.24 11.80
N ALA A 5 -13.66 7.30 10.87
CA ALA A 5 -13.66 5.89 11.23
C ALA A 5 -12.57 5.72 12.29
N PRO A 6 -12.90 5.28 13.52
CA PRO A 6 -11.88 5.01 14.50
C PRO A 6 -11.00 3.90 13.93
N VAL A 7 -9.73 4.21 13.68
CA VAL A 7 -8.69 3.20 13.54
C VAL A 7 -8.73 2.43 14.83
N VAL A 8 -9.38 1.26 14.82
CA VAL A 8 -9.29 0.29 15.91
C VAL A 8 -7.84 -0.11 15.93
N GLN A 9 -7.07 0.57 16.79
CA GLN A 9 -5.73 0.15 17.15
C GLN A 9 -5.90 -1.27 17.64
N HIS A 10 -5.48 -2.23 16.81
CA HIS A 10 -5.38 -3.61 17.23
C HIS A 10 -4.43 -3.60 18.43
N GLN A 11 -5.01 -3.68 19.63
CA GLN A 11 -4.24 -4.05 20.80
C GLN A 11 -3.76 -5.46 20.49
N VAL A 12 -2.51 -5.53 20.03
CA VAL A 12 -1.76 -6.77 19.94
C VAL A 12 -1.91 -7.43 21.30
N ALA A 13 -2.51 -8.62 21.33
CA ALA A 13 -2.75 -9.39 22.54
C ALA A 13 -1.50 -9.30 23.44
N HIS A 14 -1.69 -8.97 24.70
CA HIS A 14 -0.54 -8.82 25.59
C HIS A 14 0.19 -10.16 25.66
N PRO A 15 1.53 -10.17 25.69
CA PRO A 15 2.29 -11.40 25.76
C PRO A 15 1.88 -12.18 27.02
N GLY A 16 1.12 -13.27 26.82
CA GLY A 16 0.60 -14.12 27.88
C GLY A 16 -0.91 -14.36 27.90
N ASP A 17 -1.71 -13.70 27.05
CA ASP A 17 -3.15 -13.95 26.97
C ASP A 17 -3.48 -15.33 26.33
N PRO A 18 -4.53 -16.03 26.80
CA PRO A 18 -4.94 -17.31 26.22
C PRO A 18 -5.33 -17.15 24.74
N SER A 19 -5.07 -18.18 23.93
CA SER A 19 -5.46 -18.15 22.52
C SER A 19 -6.99 -18.01 22.37
N PRO A 20 -7.50 -17.39 21.29
CA PRO A 20 -8.95 -17.35 21.03
C PRO A 20 -9.57 -18.75 21.04
N GLN A 21 -8.86 -19.75 20.52
CA GLN A 21 -9.30 -21.15 20.52
C GLN A 21 -9.43 -21.71 21.94
N THR A 22 -8.48 -21.42 22.83
CA THR A 22 -8.54 -21.79 24.25
C THR A 22 -9.72 -21.11 24.92
N CYS A 23 -9.96 -19.82 24.63
CA CYS A 23 -11.11 -19.09 25.16
C CYS A 23 -12.44 -19.73 24.73
N ILE A 24 -12.58 -20.10 23.44
CA ILE A 24 -13.77 -20.78 22.91
C ILE A 24 -13.96 -22.14 23.60
N GLN A 25 -12.89 -22.94 23.73
CA GLN A 25 -12.95 -24.25 24.38
C GLN A 25 -13.42 -24.14 25.82
N VAL A 26 -12.85 -23.23 26.61
CA VAL A 26 -13.25 -22.99 27.99
C VAL A 26 -14.69 -22.50 28.07
N ALA A 27 -15.11 -21.57 27.20
CA ALA A 27 -16.48 -21.04 27.20
C ALA A 27 -17.51 -22.16 26.91
N ARG A 28 -17.23 -23.03 25.93
CA ARG A 28 -18.06 -24.21 25.62
C ARG A 28 -18.12 -25.18 26.80
N GLN A 29 -16.99 -25.47 27.42
CA GLN A 29 -16.94 -26.37 28.57
C GLN A 29 -17.71 -25.80 29.77
N ALA A 30 -17.62 -24.49 30.02
CA ALA A 30 -18.42 -23.81 31.03
C ALA A 30 -19.93 -23.91 30.74
N ALA A 31 -20.35 -23.67 29.50
CA ALA A 31 -21.74 -23.82 29.10
C ALA A 31 -22.26 -25.25 29.33
N LEU A 32 -21.48 -26.27 28.95
CA LEU A 32 -21.83 -27.68 29.19
C LEU A 32 -22.00 -28.00 30.68
N LEU A 33 -21.11 -27.51 31.54
CA LEU A 33 -21.23 -27.68 33.00
C LEU A 33 -22.48 -26.98 33.56
N ALA A 34 -22.83 -25.81 33.03
CA ALA A 34 -24.02 -25.08 33.43
C ALA A 34 -25.32 -25.80 33.03
N VAL A 35 -25.37 -26.33 31.81
CA VAL A 35 -26.50 -27.14 31.32
C VAL A 35 -26.67 -28.42 32.13
N THR A 36 -25.56 -29.11 32.43
CA THR A 36 -25.59 -30.32 33.27
C THR A 36 -26.19 -30.02 34.64
N ALA A 37 -25.80 -28.91 35.28
CA ALA A 37 -26.38 -28.49 36.55
C ALA A 37 -27.87 -28.13 36.46
N ALA A 38 -28.33 -27.58 35.33
CA ALA A 38 -29.75 -27.32 35.09
C ALA A 38 -30.55 -28.61 34.89
N ASP A 39 -30.01 -29.59 34.16
CA ASP A 39 -30.63 -30.90 33.95
C ASP A 39 -30.72 -31.70 35.26
N ASP A 40 -29.70 -31.62 36.12
CA ASP A 40 -29.72 -32.23 37.45
C ASP A 40 -30.80 -31.60 38.34
N ALA A 41 -30.93 -30.27 38.31
CA ALA A 41 -31.98 -29.56 39.05
C ALA A 41 -33.39 -29.90 38.54
N MET A 42 -33.56 -30.03 37.22
CA MET A 42 -34.81 -30.47 36.60
C MET A 42 -35.16 -31.91 37.02
N THR A 43 -34.17 -32.80 36.99
CA THR A 43 -34.29 -34.20 37.43
C THR A 43 -34.69 -34.28 38.90
N ALA A 44 -34.09 -33.47 39.76
CA ALA A 44 -34.43 -33.39 41.18
C ALA A 44 -35.88 -32.92 41.42
N LEU A 45 -36.37 -31.96 40.63
CA LEU A 45 -37.78 -31.53 40.68
C LEU A 45 -38.72 -32.67 40.23
N CYS A 46 -38.42 -33.35 39.12
CA CYS A 46 -39.23 -34.45 38.60
C CYS A 46 -39.32 -35.65 39.55
N HIS A 47 -38.27 -35.92 40.33
CA HIS A 47 -38.22 -37.04 41.28
C HIS A 47 -38.72 -36.67 42.68
N ASN A 48 -39.12 -35.42 42.92
CA ASN A 48 -39.60 -34.99 44.21
C ASN A 48 -41.00 -35.56 44.52
N ARG A 49 -41.08 -36.39 45.57
CA ARG A 49 -42.34 -36.98 46.08
C ARG A 49 -42.90 -36.24 47.30
N SER A 50 -42.32 -35.08 47.67
CA SER A 50 -42.60 -34.35 48.92
C SER A 50 -43.00 -32.88 48.69
N GLY A 51 -43.58 -32.23 49.71
CA GLY A 51 -44.11 -30.85 49.66
C GLY A 51 -43.10 -29.71 49.47
N ALA A 52 -41.85 -29.98 49.09
CA ALA A 52 -40.81 -28.99 48.83
C ALA A 52 -40.80 -28.42 47.38
N ALA A 53 -41.89 -28.61 46.63
CA ALA A 53 -41.97 -28.29 45.19
C ALA A 53 -41.57 -26.84 44.85
N ALA A 54 -42.07 -25.86 45.59
CA ALA A 54 -41.78 -24.45 45.34
C ALA A 54 -40.28 -24.10 45.48
N ARG A 55 -39.56 -24.77 46.39
CA ARG A 55 -38.11 -24.55 46.56
C ARG A 55 -37.33 -25.15 45.40
N LEU A 56 -37.69 -26.36 44.96
CA LEU A 56 -37.02 -27.04 43.85
C LEU A 56 -37.31 -26.35 42.50
N GLU A 57 -38.53 -25.84 42.32
CA GLU A 57 -38.90 -25.02 41.17
C GLU A 57 -38.09 -23.72 41.11
N ALA A 58 -37.92 -23.03 42.24
CA ALA A 58 -37.06 -21.85 42.32
C ALA A 58 -35.59 -22.17 42.00
N VAL A 59 -35.07 -23.30 42.48
CA VAL A 59 -33.72 -23.79 42.14
C VAL A 59 -33.60 -24.06 40.65
N MET A 60 -34.52 -24.83 40.06
CA MET A 60 -34.54 -25.16 38.63
C MET A 60 -34.60 -23.89 37.76
N HIS A 61 -35.43 -22.90 38.10
CA HIS A 61 -35.48 -21.65 37.36
C HIS A 61 -34.18 -20.84 37.47
N ALA A 62 -33.58 -20.80 38.68
CA ALA A 62 -32.32 -20.11 38.89
C ALA A 62 -31.17 -20.76 38.11
N THR A 63 -31.07 -22.10 38.14
CA THR A 63 -30.04 -22.86 37.42
C THR A 63 -30.21 -22.73 35.91
N HIS A 64 -31.43 -22.88 35.41
CA HIS A 64 -31.74 -22.78 33.99
C HIS A 64 -31.42 -21.39 33.44
N LYS A 65 -31.75 -20.32 34.18
CA LYS A 65 -31.42 -18.94 33.79
C LYS A 65 -29.92 -18.75 33.61
N GLU A 66 -29.11 -19.24 34.54
CA GLU A 66 -27.66 -19.10 34.48
C GLU A 66 -27.06 -19.99 33.37
N ALA A 67 -27.63 -21.17 33.10
CA ALA A 67 -27.22 -22.03 31.99
C ALA A 67 -27.44 -21.36 30.62
N VAL A 68 -28.60 -20.74 30.40
CA VAL A 68 -28.91 -19.99 29.17
C VAL A 68 -27.94 -18.82 28.95
N GLU A 69 -27.57 -18.09 30.02
CA GLU A 69 -26.57 -17.03 29.90
C GLU A 69 -25.16 -17.60 29.62
N ALA A 70 -24.78 -18.74 30.21
CA ALA A 70 -23.50 -19.39 29.92
C ALA A 70 -23.38 -19.82 28.45
N GLU A 71 -24.42 -20.44 27.87
CA GLU A 71 -24.49 -20.79 26.44
C GLU A 71 -24.36 -19.56 25.55
N LYS A 72 -25.14 -18.51 25.83
CA LYS A 72 -25.10 -17.25 25.08
C LYS A 72 -23.70 -16.62 25.07
N TRP A 73 -22.97 -16.70 26.18
CA TRP A 73 -21.59 -16.20 26.23
C TRP A 73 -20.60 -17.11 25.52
N ALA A 74 -20.81 -18.43 25.49
CA ALA A 74 -20.04 -19.34 24.67
C ALA A 74 -20.23 -19.07 23.18
N ASP A 75 -21.48 -18.89 22.72
CA ASP A 75 -21.79 -18.53 21.33
C ASP A 75 -21.15 -17.19 20.93
N ARG A 76 -21.16 -16.21 21.84
CA ARG A 76 -20.49 -14.92 21.61
C ARG A 76 -18.98 -15.05 21.53
N ALA A 77 -18.36 -15.94 22.29
CA ALA A 77 -16.92 -16.16 22.23
C ALA A 77 -16.49 -16.65 20.84
N GLU A 78 -17.30 -17.49 20.20
CA GLU A 78 -17.09 -17.93 18.81
C GLU A 78 -17.28 -16.79 17.82
N GLN A 79 -18.44 -16.11 17.89
CA GLN A 79 -18.75 -14.99 17.01
C GLN A 79 -17.67 -13.90 17.05
N TYR A 80 -17.15 -13.60 18.24
CA TYR A 80 -16.14 -12.55 18.43
C TYR A 80 -14.72 -13.00 18.08
N ALA A 81 -14.45 -14.30 18.03
CA ALA A 81 -13.16 -14.79 17.54
C ALA A 81 -13.01 -14.59 16.03
N ASP A 82 -14.12 -14.68 15.30
CA ASP A 82 -14.18 -14.53 13.84
C ASP A 82 -14.45 -13.09 13.38
N ASP A 83 -14.83 -12.18 14.29
CA ASP A 83 -15.18 -10.79 13.96
C ASP A 83 -13.93 -9.87 13.97
N PRO A 84 -13.50 -9.33 12.81
CA PRO A 84 -12.33 -8.46 12.71
C PRO A 84 -12.55 -7.07 13.32
N THR A 85 -13.78 -6.71 13.67
CA THR A 85 -14.09 -5.42 14.31
C THR A 85 -13.97 -5.47 15.83
N MET A 86 -13.92 -6.68 16.41
CA MET A 86 -13.87 -6.87 17.85
C MET A 86 -12.43 -6.78 18.40
N PRO A 87 -12.27 -6.30 19.65
CA PRO A 87 -10.96 -6.28 20.28
C PRO A 87 -10.47 -7.71 20.53
N SER A 88 -9.16 -7.91 20.44
CA SER A 88 -8.50 -9.22 20.64
C SER A 88 -8.79 -9.86 22.01
N SER A 89 -9.16 -9.05 23.02
CA SER A 89 -9.57 -9.50 24.35
C SER A 89 -11.03 -9.97 24.44
N ALA A 90 -11.85 -9.76 23.40
CA ALA A 90 -13.28 -10.07 23.44
C ALA A 90 -13.57 -11.56 23.69
N PRO A 91 -12.89 -12.53 23.03
CA PRO A 91 -13.10 -13.95 23.33
C PRO A 91 -12.75 -14.31 24.77
N SER A 92 -11.69 -13.71 25.33
CA SER A 92 -11.27 -13.92 26.73
C SER A 92 -12.31 -13.39 27.72
N TYR A 93 -12.88 -12.21 27.46
CA TYR A 93 -13.97 -11.65 28.26
C TYR A 93 -15.22 -12.54 28.23
N CYS A 94 -15.62 -13.01 27.03
CA CYS A 94 -16.76 -13.91 26.89
C CYS A 94 -16.55 -15.24 27.63
N ALA A 95 -15.36 -15.83 27.52
CA ALA A 95 -15.03 -17.07 28.22
C ALA A 95 -15.09 -16.92 29.75
N ARG A 96 -14.54 -15.82 30.31
CA ARG A 96 -14.64 -15.53 31.75
C ARG A 96 -16.09 -15.39 32.21
N THR A 97 -16.90 -14.69 31.41
CA THR A 97 -18.31 -14.46 31.72
C THR A 97 -19.12 -15.77 31.67
N ALA A 98 -18.83 -16.65 30.70
CA ALA A 98 -19.44 -17.98 30.63
C ALA A 98 -19.09 -18.84 31.85
N VAL A 99 -17.82 -18.83 32.29
CA VAL A 99 -17.36 -19.51 33.51
C VAL A 99 -18.08 -18.99 34.75
N ASP A 100 -18.25 -17.67 34.89
CA ASP A 100 -18.96 -17.08 36.03
C ASP A 100 -20.43 -17.52 36.10
N HIS A 101 -21.12 -17.61 34.96
CA HIS A 101 -22.49 -18.12 34.89
C HIS A 101 -22.56 -19.62 35.19
N ALA A 102 -21.60 -20.42 34.72
CA ALA A 102 -21.52 -21.85 35.04
C ALA A 102 -21.34 -22.10 36.55
N VAL A 103 -20.48 -21.32 37.21
CA VAL A 103 -20.30 -21.40 38.68
C VAL A 103 -21.59 -21.05 39.41
N ARG A 104 -22.35 -20.04 38.94
CA ARG A 104 -23.64 -19.67 39.54
C ARG A 104 -24.70 -20.76 39.32
N ALA A 105 -24.74 -21.39 38.14
CA ALA A 105 -25.63 -22.52 37.86
C ALA A 105 -25.33 -23.70 38.79
N GLN A 106 -24.05 -24.11 38.92
CA GLN A 106 -23.65 -25.16 39.85
C GLN A 106 -23.99 -24.82 41.31
N SER A 107 -23.68 -23.59 41.74
CA SER A 107 -24.00 -23.12 43.10
C SER A 107 -25.51 -23.12 43.40
N ALA A 108 -26.35 -22.71 42.43
CA ALA A 108 -27.79 -22.69 42.59
C ALA A 108 -28.39 -24.11 42.66
N SER A 109 -27.83 -25.06 41.90
CA SER A 109 -28.25 -26.47 41.92
C SER A 109 -27.80 -27.23 43.18
N GLY A 110 -26.81 -26.68 43.91
CA GLY A 110 -26.14 -27.36 45.01
C GLY A 110 -25.08 -28.39 44.58
N ALA A 111 -24.69 -28.38 43.30
CA ALA A 111 -23.58 -29.18 42.77
C ALA A 111 -22.21 -28.62 43.19
N GLU A 112 -21.18 -29.46 43.12
CA GLU A 112 -19.79 -29.04 43.29
C GLU A 112 -19.40 -28.03 42.20
N THR A 113 -18.67 -26.97 42.57
CA THR A 113 -18.37 -25.83 41.68
C THR A 113 -17.13 -26.06 40.81
N THR A 114 -17.10 -27.18 40.09
CA THR A 114 -15.98 -27.59 39.22
C THR A 114 -15.70 -26.60 38.08
N ALA A 115 -16.68 -25.79 37.67
CA ALA A 115 -16.47 -24.74 36.67
C ALA A 115 -15.49 -23.66 37.13
N ALA A 116 -15.24 -23.52 38.44
CA ALA A 116 -14.27 -22.56 38.96
C ALA A 116 -12.83 -22.87 38.52
N ASP A 117 -12.51 -24.16 38.31
CA ASP A 117 -11.18 -24.60 37.88
C ASP A 117 -10.84 -24.12 36.45
N LEU A 118 -11.85 -23.90 35.62
CA LEU A 118 -11.69 -23.36 34.27
C LEU A 118 -11.13 -21.93 34.26
N ARG A 119 -11.25 -21.18 35.37
CA ARG A 119 -10.59 -19.87 35.48
C ARG A 119 -9.06 -20.00 35.44
N ALA A 120 -8.50 -21.07 36.01
CA ALA A 120 -7.06 -21.30 35.99
C ALA A 120 -6.53 -21.56 34.57
N GLU A 121 -7.34 -22.16 33.70
CA GLU A 121 -6.99 -22.37 32.29
C GLU A 121 -6.97 -21.05 31.49
N LEU A 122 -7.90 -20.13 31.80
CA LEU A 122 -7.92 -18.79 31.19
C LEU A 122 -6.81 -17.88 31.70
N GLU A 123 -6.33 -18.12 32.92
CA GLU A 123 -5.24 -17.35 33.54
C GLU A 123 -3.86 -17.98 33.28
N ARG A 124 -3.81 -19.18 32.69
CA ARG A 124 -2.55 -19.83 32.30
C ARG A 124 -1.83 -18.97 31.27
N LYS A 125 -0.67 -18.45 31.66
CA LYS A 125 0.26 -17.81 30.73
C LYS A 125 0.93 -18.86 29.85
N LEU A 126 0.99 -18.60 28.55
CA LEU A 126 1.81 -19.38 27.62
C LEU A 126 3.27 -19.34 28.07
N THR A 127 3.94 -20.49 27.98
CA THR A 127 5.38 -20.58 28.20
C THR A 127 6.13 -19.87 27.08
N ALA A 128 7.37 -19.45 27.35
CA ALA A 128 8.21 -18.82 26.33
C ALA A 128 8.45 -19.73 25.10
N ALA A 129 8.46 -21.06 25.30
CA ALA A 129 8.60 -22.04 24.24
C ALA A 129 7.36 -22.09 23.34
N GLU A 130 6.15 -22.19 23.92
CA GLU A 130 4.88 -22.17 23.17
C GLU A 130 4.71 -20.85 22.41
N TYR A 131 5.16 -19.72 22.98
CA TYR A 131 5.17 -18.44 22.26
C TYR A 131 6.12 -18.45 21.07
N ALA A 132 7.33 -18.99 21.26
CA ALA A 132 8.32 -19.09 20.19
C ALA A 132 7.82 -19.97 19.03
N GLU A 133 7.20 -21.12 19.33
CA GLU A 133 6.60 -21.99 18.31
C GLU A 133 5.52 -21.27 17.51
N ARG A 134 4.60 -20.60 18.19
CA ARG A 134 3.54 -19.82 17.54
C ARG A 134 4.08 -18.68 16.67
N GLU A 135 5.13 -18.00 17.14
CA GLU A 135 5.81 -16.97 16.36
C GLU A 135 6.49 -17.56 15.11
N THR A 136 7.05 -18.78 15.20
CA THR A 136 7.60 -19.47 14.02
C THR A 136 6.53 -19.88 13.02
N GLU A 137 5.38 -20.38 13.48
CA GLU A 137 4.24 -20.72 12.62
C GLU A 137 3.70 -19.46 11.93
N ARG A 138 3.48 -18.37 12.67
CA ARG A 138 3.04 -17.10 12.08
C ARG A 138 3.98 -16.62 10.98
N ARG A 139 5.31 -16.67 11.22
CA ARG A 139 6.30 -16.28 10.21
C ARG A 139 6.32 -17.20 9.00
N ARG A 140 6.04 -18.51 9.16
CA ARG A 140 5.91 -19.44 8.04
C ARG A 140 4.69 -19.09 7.20
N GLU A 141 3.53 -18.89 7.82
CA GLU A 141 2.32 -18.48 7.11
C GLU A 141 2.47 -17.11 6.41
N GLU A 142 3.12 -16.13 7.07
CA GLU A 142 3.44 -14.83 6.47
C GLU A 142 4.38 -15.00 5.26
N ALA A 143 5.39 -15.87 5.37
CA ALA A 143 6.33 -16.14 4.28
C ALA A 143 5.68 -16.88 3.10
N GLU A 144 4.78 -17.82 3.37
CA GLU A 144 4.01 -18.54 2.34
C GLU A 144 3.08 -17.58 1.60
N ARG A 145 2.31 -16.76 2.33
CA ARG A 145 1.46 -15.72 1.73
C ARG A 145 2.27 -14.75 0.88
N GLU A 146 3.38 -14.25 1.39
CA GLU A 146 4.27 -13.36 0.64
C GLU A 146 4.87 -14.04 -0.61
N ALA A 147 5.17 -15.34 -0.54
CA ALA A 147 5.67 -16.09 -1.69
C ALA A 147 4.60 -16.25 -2.78
N GLU A 148 3.36 -16.56 -2.40
CA GLU A 148 2.21 -16.64 -3.31
C GLU A 148 1.94 -15.29 -3.99
N GLU A 149 1.92 -14.20 -3.21
CA GLU A 149 1.67 -12.86 -3.76
C GLU A 149 2.81 -12.37 -4.66
N ARG A 150 4.07 -12.70 -4.32
CA ARG A 150 5.22 -12.46 -5.20
C ARG A 150 5.10 -13.25 -6.50
N ALA A 151 4.67 -14.50 -6.44
CA ALA A 151 4.46 -15.32 -7.64
C ALA A 151 3.34 -14.75 -8.52
N ALA A 152 2.26 -14.25 -7.93
CA ALA A 152 1.13 -13.69 -8.66
C ALA A 152 1.42 -12.33 -9.31
N THR A 153 2.14 -11.46 -8.62
CA THR A 153 2.35 -10.06 -9.05
C THR A 153 3.72 -9.81 -9.68
N GLY A 154 4.70 -10.67 -9.40
CA GLY A 154 6.11 -10.42 -9.72
C GLY A 154 6.70 -9.26 -8.93
N MET A 155 6.08 -8.81 -7.83
CA MET A 155 6.49 -7.66 -7.01
C MET A 155 6.61 -8.07 -5.54
N ASP A 156 7.50 -7.41 -4.79
CA ASP A 156 7.51 -7.47 -3.33
C ASP A 156 6.34 -6.70 -2.72
N GLN A 157 6.09 -6.90 -1.42
CA GLN A 157 5.05 -6.18 -0.66
C GLN A 157 5.14 -4.65 -0.85
N GLU A 158 6.33 -4.06 -0.78
CA GLU A 158 6.50 -2.60 -0.87
C GLU A 158 6.08 -2.06 -2.24
N ASN A 159 6.43 -2.74 -3.33
CA ASN A 159 6.04 -2.35 -4.68
C ASN A 159 4.56 -2.58 -4.95
N ARG A 160 3.95 -3.61 -4.33
CA ARG A 160 2.49 -3.81 -4.37
C ARG A 160 1.76 -2.68 -3.66
N ASP A 161 2.19 -2.32 -2.46
CA ASP A 161 1.63 -1.19 -1.70
C ASP A 161 1.80 0.13 -2.45
N ARG A 162 2.95 0.32 -3.09
CA ARG A 162 3.22 1.48 -3.96
C ARG A 162 2.31 1.49 -5.18
N ALA A 163 2.07 0.35 -5.82
CA ALA A 163 1.15 0.24 -6.94
C ALA A 163 -0.29 0.58 -6.53
N ALA A 164 -0.75 0.09 -5.37
CA ALA A 164 -2.05 0.43 -4.80
C ALA A 164 -2.17 1.93 -4.50
N ARG A 165 -1.15 2.52 -3.85
CA ARG A 165 -1.09 3.96 -3.58
C ARG A 165 -1.13 4.79 -4.86
N ASN A 166 -0.42 4.36 -5.91
CA ASN A 166 -0.43 5.07 -7.19
C ASN A 166 -1.78 5.02 -7.90
N ARG A 167 -2.54 3.92 -7.78
CA ARG A 167 -3.93 3.86 -8.28
C ARG A 167 -4.81 4.85 -7.55
N TYR A 168 -4.73 4.89 -6.21
CA TYR A 168 -5.45 5.88 -5.40
C TYR A 168 -5.09 7.32 -5.77
N LEU A 169 -3.80 7.61 -6.00
CA LEU A 169 -3.35 8.92 -6.48
C LEU A 169 -3.91 9.24 -7.88
N ALA A 170 -3.99 8.25 -8.78
CA ALA A 170 -4.54 8.45 -10.11
C ALA A 170 -6.04 8.78 -10.06
N GLU A 171 -6.82 8.04 -9.28
CA GLU A 171 -8.25 8.29 -9.08
C GLU A 171 -8.53 9.70 -8.54
N GLY A 172 -7.75 10.14 -7.55
CA GLY A 172 -7.92 11.47 -6.94
C GLY A 172 -7.50 12.66 -7.82
N HIS A 173 -6.61 12.45 -8.81
CA HIS A 173 -5.92 13.56 -9.47
C HIS A 173 -6.03 13.61 -10.99
N VAL A 174 -6.33 12.52 -11.69
CA VAL A 174 -6.41 12.53 -13.17
C VAL A 174 -7.50 13.48 -13.66
N ALA A 175 -8.69 13.50 -13.03
CA ALA A 175 -9.75 14.45 -13.39
C ALA A 175 -9.32 15.92 -13.17
N ALA A 176 -8.50 16.15 -12.14
CA ALA A 176 -8.00 17.47 -11.77
C ALA A 176 -6.96 18.05 -12.75
N LEU A 177 -6.33 17.21 -13.58
CA LEU A 177 -5.46 17.63 -14.68
C LEU A 177 -6.23 18.40 -15.75
N GLY A 178 -7.55 18.17 -15.87
CA GLY A 178 -8.35 18.74 -16.95
C GLY A 178 -7.88 18.27 -18.32
N TRP A 179 -7.42 17.01 -18.41
CA TRP A 179 -6.94 16.41 -19.65
C TRP A 179 -8.04 15.66 -20.37
N THR A 180 -7.84 15.50 -21.68
CA THR A 180 -8.62 14.62 -22.55
C THR A 180 -7.71 13.53 -23.11
N THR A 181 -8.27 12.48 -23.71
CA THR A 181 -7.50 11.44 -24.41
C THR A 181 -6.57 12.04 -25.48
N GLY A 182 -6.92 13.20 -26.03
CA GLY A 182 -6.08 13.94 -26.97
C GLY A 182 -4.77 14.43 -26.35
N HIS A 183 -4.76 14.82 -25.06
CA HIS A 183 -3.55 15.24 -24.34
C HIS A 183 -2.64 14.05 -24.07
N VAL A 184 -3.22 12.90 -23.67
CA VAL A 184 -2.48 11.64 -23.47
C VAL A 184 -1.74 11.23 -24.73
N ARG A 185 -2.41 11.25 -25.90
CA ARG A 185 -1.78 10.91 -27.19
C ARG A 185 -0.59 11.81 -27.57
N VAL A 186 -0.60 13.08 -27.17
CA VAL A 186 0.53 13.99 -27.39
C VAL A 186 1.72 13.57 -26.53
N LEU A 187 1.47 13.26 -25.25
CA LEU A 187 2.52 12.79 -24.35
C LEU A 187 3.06 11.41 -24.73
N GLU A 188 2.23 10.50 -25.21
CA GLU A 188 2.69 9.21 -25.77
C GLU A 188 3.59 9.40 -27.01
N ALA A 189 3.25 10.36 -27.88
CA ALA A 189 4.11 10.69 -29.00
C ALA A 189 5.46 11.26 -28.54
N ALA A 190 5.45 12.07 -27.47
CA ALA A 190 6.66 12.61 -26.84
C ALA A 190 7.51 11.53 -26.16
N GLU A 191 6.89 10.63 -25.37
CA GLU A 191 7.54 9.51 -24.68
C GLU A 191 8.21 8.57 -25.68
N SER A 192 7.58 8.33 -26.84
CA SER A 192 8.17 7.53 -27.91
C SER A 192 9.36 8.20 -28.63
N GLY A 193 9.71 9.44 -28.26
CA GLY A 193 10.77 10.21 -28.92
C GLY A 193 10.45 10.60 -30.35
N ARG A 194 9.16 10.78 -30.69
CA ARG A 194 8.71 11.08 -32.06
C ARG A 194 7.99 12.42 -32.20
N LEU A 195 7.71 13.11 -31.11
CA LEU A 195 7.07 14.42 -31.14
C LEU A 195 8.10 15.52 -31.41
N TYR A 196 7.83 16.36 -32.42
CA TYR A 196 8.67 17.50 -32.72
C TYR A 196 7.86 18.69 -33.22
N TRP A 197 8.47 19.87 -33.12
CA TRP A 197 7.92 21.14 -33.56
C TRP A 197 8.82 21.74 -34.64
N ARG A 198 8.22 22.04 -35.79
CA ARG A 198 8.89 22.71 -36.91
C ARG A 198 7.91 23.68 -37.59
N ASP A 199 8.40 24.86 -37.98
CA ASP A 199 7.60 25.88 -38.66
C ASP A 199 6.28 26.22 -37.95
N GLY A 200 6.29 26.26 -36.62
CA GLY A 200 5.10 26.55 -35.82
C GLY A 200 4.06 25.41 -35.77
N ARG A 201 4.36 24.22 -36.28
CA ARG A 201 3.45 23.04 -36.27
C ARG A 201 4.01 21.87 -35.47
N ALA A 202 3.17 21.28 -34.62
CA ALA A 202 3.47 20.03 -33.91
C ALA A 202 3.23 18.82 -34.83
N ARG A 203 4.23 17.93 -34.93
CA ARG A 203 4.18 16.73 -35.77
C ARG A 203 4.71 15.53 -35.01
N GLN A 204 4.25 14.35 -35.41
CA GLN A 204 4.81 13.09 -34.98
C GLN A 204 5.52 12.40 -36.14
N ALA A 205 6.81 12.16 -35.95
CA ALA A 205 7.65 11.39 -36.83
C ALA A 205 7.15 9.94 -36.98
N ALA A 206 7.41 9.32 -38.12
CA ALA A 206 7.13 7.90 -38.31
C ALA A 206 8.04 7.02 -37.44
N GLN A 207 9.33 7.40 -37.35
CA GLN A 207 10.37 6.72 -36.62
C GLN A 207 11.09 7.69 -35.68
N THR A 208 11.62 7.17 -34.58
CA THR A 208 12.42 7.94 -33.62
C THR A 208 13.69 8.46 -34.32
N GLY A 209 14.02 9.73 -34.12
CA GLY A 209 15.19 10.37 -34.74
C GLY A 209 14.98 10.94 -36.16
N VAL A 210 13.81 10.74 -36.78
CA VAL A 210 13.53 11.24 -38.14
C VAL A 210 12.62 12.48 -38.10
N TRP A 211 13.17 13.66 -38.35
CA TRP A 211 12.46 14.94 -38.16
C TRP A 211 11.90 15.59 -39.44
N ASN A 212 11.86 14.82 -40.52
CA ASN A 212 11.35 15.24 -41.82
C ASN A 212 10.04 14.51 -42.13
N GLY A 213 8.90 15.16 -41.89
CA GLY A 213 7.58 14.64 -42.26
C GLY A 213 6.82 13.93 -41.13
N GLY A 214 5.84 13.09 -41.49
CA GLY A 214 4.96 12.42 -40.52
C GLY A 214 3.63 13.12 -40.27
N ARG A 215 2.86 12.58 -39.31
CA ARG A 215 1.46 12.96 -39.08
C ARG A 215 1.34 14.26 -38.28
N ARG A 216 0.29 15.03 -38.57
CA ARG A 216 -0.02 16.26 -37.80
C ARG A 216 -0.59 15.87 -36.43
N ILE A 217 -0.15 16.58 -35.39
CA ILE A 217 -0.71 16.50 -34.04
C ILE A 217 -1.41 17.82 -33.71
N SER A 218 -2.37 17.79 -32.79
CA SER A 218 -3.05 19.00 -32.31
C SER A 218 -2.04 20.02 -31.79
N ARG A 219 -1.96 21.17 -32.48
CA ARG A 219 -1.12 22.28 -32.08
C ARG A 219 -1.53 22.82 -30.71
N GLU A 220 -2.83 23.02 -30.51
CA GLU A 220 -3.38 23.60 -29.28
C GLU A 220 -3.01 22.75 -28.06
N ARG A 221 -3.32 21.45 -28.08
CA ARG A 221 -3.00 20.56 -26.95
C ARG A 221 -1.49 20.45 -26.69
N THR A 222 -0.68 20.48 -27.75
CA THR A 222 0.78 20.49 -27.61
C THR A 222 1.28 21.78 -26.97
N GLN A 223 0.70 22.92 -27.36
CA GLN A 223 0.99 24.23 -26.78
C GLN A 223 0.57 24.28 -25.31
N ASP A 224 -0.61 23.77 -24.96
CA ASP A 224 -1.12 23.74 -23.59
C ASP A 224 -0.20 22.90 -22.69
N LEU A 225 0.19 21.70 -23.13
CA LEU A 225 1.11 20.83 -22.40
C LEU A 225 2.51 21.43 -22.25
N PHE A 226 3.01 22.12 -23.28
CA PHE A 226 4.29 22.81 -23.22
C PHE A 226 4.25 24.02 -22.29
N ALA A 227 3.20 24.84 -22.36
CA ALA A 227 3.00 26.01 -21.50
C ALA A 227 2.89 25.61 -20.02
N ALA A 228 2.23 24.48 -19.74
CA ALA A 228 2.11 23.93 -18.39
C ALA A 228 3.31 23.05 -17.95
N ARG A 229 4.41 23.04 -18.72
CA ARG A 229 5.67 22.34 -18.39
C ARG A 229 5.58 20.82 -18.28
N PHE A 230 4.55 20.21 -18.86
CA PHE A 230 4.48 18.74 -19.02
C PHE A 230 5.39 18.26 -20.16
N LEU A 231 5.73 19.16 -21.10
CA LEU A 231 6.70 18.92 -22.16
C LEU A 231 7.89 19.86 -22.01
N VAL A 232 9.08 19.36 -22.37
CA VAL A 232 10.29 20.15 -22.55
C VAL A 232 10.75 20.07 -24.00
N ALA A 233 11.40 21.13 -24.48
CA ALA A 233 11.88 21.22 -25.86
C ALA A 233 13.40 21.14 -25.89
N VAL A 234 13.93 20.20 -26.65
CA VAL A 234 15.35 20.10 -26.98
C VAL A 234 15.55 20.61 -28.39
N ARG A 235 16.39 21.64 -28.56
CA ARG A 235 16.68 22.23 -29.87
C ARG A 235 17.62 21.29 -30.63
N GLN A 236 17.29 21.04 -31.88
CA GLN A 236 18.15 20.38 -32.84
C GLN A 236 18.75 21.40 -33.80
N ASP A 237 19.79 20.97 -34.52
CA ASP A 237 20.26 21.64 -35.71
C ASP A 237 19.08 21.68 -36.72
N ASP A 238 18.93 22.75 -37.50
CA ASP A 238 17.82 22.97 -38.46
C ASP A 238 16.48 23.47 -37.89
N SER A 239 16.48 24.30 -36.84
CA SER A 239 15.29 24.99 -36.27
C SER A 239 14.19 24.07 -35.72
N THR A 240 14.42 22.76 -35.74
CA THR A 240 13.53 21.74 -35.20
C THR A 240 13.66 21.68 -33.68
N ARG A 241 12.53 21.54 -32.98
CA ARG A 241 12.49 21.31 -31.53
C ARG A 241 11.88 19.95 -31.25
N VAL A 242 12.66 19.02 -30.71
CA VAL A 242 12.15 17.74 -30.25
C VAL A 242 11.48 17.96 -28.90
N LEU A 243 10.26 17.44 -28.75
CA LEU A 243 9.49 17.58 -27.52
C LEU A 243 9.50 16.25 -26.77
N THR A 244 9.97 16.27 -25.53
CA THR A 244 9.99 15.11 -24.63
C THR A 244 9.17 15.40 -23.37
N PRO A 245 8.62 14.37 -22.68
CA PRO A 245 7.97 14.56 -21.40
C PRO A 245 8.96 15.12 -20.37
N SER A 246 8.53 16.10 -19.59
CA SER A 246 9.25 16.46 -18.35
C SER A 246 9.05 15.34 -17.31
N PRO A 247 9.80 15.32 -16.19
CA PRO A 247 9.52 14.37 -15.09
C PRO A 247 8.06 14.45 -14.61
N MET A 248 7.49 15.66 -14.54
CA MET A 248 6.08 15.87 -14.22
C MET A 248 5.16 15.33 -15.34
N GLY A 249 5.52 15.55 -16.61
CA GLY A 249 4.84 15.00 -17.78
C GLY A 249 4.79 13.47 -17.78
N GLN A 250 5.89 12.83 -17.40
CA GLN A 250 6.00 11.38 -17.31
C GLN A 250 5.07 10.83 -16.22
N VAL A 251 5.10 11.42 -15.01
CA VAL A 251 4.21 11.00 -13.92
C VAL A 251 2.75 11.21 -14.30
N ALA A 252 2.40 12.37 -14.88
CA ALA A 252 1.03 12.64 -15.26
C ALA A 252 0.52 11.70 -16.37
N LEU A 253 1.39 11.28 -17.31
CA LEU A 253 1.08 10.25 -18.29
C LEU A 253 0.84 8.88 -17.63
N GLU A 254 1.69 8.48 -16.68
CA GLU A 254 1.54 7.21 -15.95
C GLU A 254 0.25 7.18 -15.10
N LEU A 255 -0.08 8.27 -14.41
CA LEU A 255 -1.34 8.39 -13.67
C LEU A 255 -2.55 8.31 -14.63
N ALA A 256 -2.50 8.98 -15.77
CA ALA A 256 -3.57 8.93 -16.77
C ALA A 256 -3.77 7.51 -17.35
N ARG A 257 -2.70 6.71 -17.46
CA ARG A 257 -2.77 5.30 -17.86
C ARG A 257 -3.39 4.41 -16.77
N LEU A 258 -3.11 4.70 -15.50
CA LEU A 258 -3.68 3.97 -14.37
C LEU A 258 -5.18 4.25 -14.20
N HIS A 259 -5.63 5.46 -14.51
CA HIS A 259 -7.05 5.85 -14.37
C HIS A 259 -7.58 6.60 -15.62
N PRO A 260 -7.78 5.90 -16.75
CA PRO A 260 -8.25 6.52 -17.99
C PRO A 260 -9.69 7.05 -17.87
N ALA A 261 -10.50 6.48 -16.98
CA ALA A 261 -11.87 6.94 -16.71
C ALA A 261 -11.94 8.35 -16.13
N GLY A 262 -10.84 8.85 -15.53
CA GLY A 262 -10.75 10.22 -15.02
C GLY A 262 -10.49 11.27 -16.10
N LEU A 263 -10.26 10.87 -17.35
CA LEU A 263 -10.06 11.80 -18.47
C LEU A 263 -11.40 12.36 -18.93
N HIS A 264 -11.41 13.65 -19.28
CA HIS A 264 -12.60 14.29 -19.82
C HIS A 264 -12.86 13.84 -21.25
N GLU A 265 -14.12 13.53 -21.57
CA GLU A 265 -14.53 13.06 -22.90
C GLU A 265 -14.29 14.12 -23.99
N THR A 266 -14.50 15.40 -23.65
CA THR A 266 -14.40 16.53 -24.58
C THR A 266 -13.55 17.66 -24.02
N ASP A 267 -12.94 18.45 -24.91
CA ASP A 267 -12.16 19.63 -24.50
C ASP A 267 -13.06 20.68 -23.82
N ARG A 268 -14.36 20.70 -24.14
CA ARG A 268 -15.36 21.54 -23.47
C ARG A 268 -15.56 21.12 -22.01
N ALA A 269 -15.78 19.83 -21.75
CA ALA A 269 -15.94 19.32 -20.39
C ALA A 269 -14.68 19.57 -19.55
N ALA A 270 -13.50 19.35 -20.14
CA ALA A 270 -12.22 19.66 -19.52
C ALA A 270 -12.10 21.14 -19.14
N TYR A 271 -12.46 22.04 -20.05
CA TYR A 271 -12.47 23.48 -19.79
C TYR A 271 -13.47 23.87 -18.69
N GLU A 272 -14.70 23.35 -18.74
CA GLU A 272 -15.74 23.64 -17.75
C GLU A 272 -15.34 23.17 -16.34
N ALA A 273 -14.72 22.00 -16.22
CA ALA A 273 -14.17 21.50 -14.95
C ALA A 273 -13.07 22.41 -14.40
N ARG A 274 -12.13 22.87 -15.25
CA ARG A 274 -11.10 23.83 -14.83
C ARG A 274 -11.72 25.18 -14.45
N PHE A 275 -12.69 25.67 -15.22
CA PHE A 275 -13.39 26.92 -14.96
C PHE A 275 -14.13 26.89 -13.62
N ALA A 276 -14.83 25.79 -13.30
CA ALA A 276 -15.51 25.60 -12.03
C ALA A 276 -14.55 25.69 -10.83
N ARG A 277 -13.35 25.12 -10.97
CA ARG A 277 -12.30 25.15 -9.95
C ARG A 277 -11.77 26.57 -9.71
N VAL A 278 -11.45 27.32 -10.76
CA VAL A 278 -10.84 28.66 -10.64
C VAL A 278 -11.85 29.77 -10.34
N ARG A 279 -13.15 29.55 -10.58
CA ARG A 279 -14.21 30.55 -10.41
C ARG A 279 -14.23 31.20 -9.02
N ARG A 280 -13.90 30.44 -7.96
CA ARG A 280 -13.87 30.95 -6.57
C ARG A 280 -12.56 31.68 -6.23
N HIS A 281 -11.51 31.51 -7.02
CA HIS A 281 -10.18 32.06 -6.73
C HIS A 281 -9.92 33.41 -7.39
N HIS A 282 -10.63 33.76 -8.46
CA HIS A 282 -10.46 35.02 -9.18
C HIS A 282 -11.70 35.91 -9.10
N LYS A 283 -11.50 37.21 -8.87
CA LYS A 283 -12.59 38.20 -8.76
C LYS A 283 -13.17 38.61 -10.12
N ARG A 284 -12.34 38.75 -11.16
CA ARG A 284 -12.78 39.17 -12.50
C ARG A 284 -13.05 37.97 -13.39
N ARG A 285 -14.09 38.06 -14.22
CA ARG A 285 -14.49 36.99 -15.15
C ARG A 285 -13.41 36.68 -16.20
N ASP A 286 -12.68 37.69 -16.67
CA ASP A 286 -11.62 37.48 -17.67
C ASP A 286 -10.42 36.75 -17.08
N ASP A 287 -10.05 37.04 -15.82
CA ASP A 287 -9.02 36.30 -15.09
C ASP A 287 -9.44 34.83 -14.88
N GLN A 288 -10.72 34.57 -14.57
CA GLN A 288 -11.25 33.20 -14.46
C GLN A 288 -11.13 32.44 -15.78
N LYS A 289 -11.47 33.07 -16.91
CA LYS A 289 -11.35 32.46 -18.25
C LYS A 289 -9.89 32.22 -18.61
N ALA A 290 -9.00 33.18 -18.32
CA ALA A 290 -7.57 33.05 -18.58
C ALA A 290 -6.98 31.89 -17.75
N ALA A 291 -7.28 31.82 -16.46
CA ALA A 291 -6.85 30.74 -15.59
C ALA A 291 -7.39 29.37 -16.03
N ALA A 292 -8.65 29.30 -16.49
CA ALA A 292 -9.26 28.05 -16.97
C ALA A 292 -8.67 27.54 -18.30
N ARG A 293 -8.03 28.41 -19.09
CA ARG A 293 -7.32 28.00 -20.31
C ARG A 293 -5.98 27.32 -20.01
N VAL A 294 -5.37 27.62 -18.88
CA VAL A 294 -4.08 27.04 -18.49
C VAL A 294 -4.30 25.66 -17.85
N LEU A 295 -3.48 24.68 -18.23
CA LEU A 295 -3.49 23.38 -17.57
C LEU A 295 -2.85 23.49 -16.17
N PRO A 296 -3.47 22.93 -15.13
CA PRO A 296 -2.92 22.96 -13.78
C PRO A 296 -1.65 22.09 -13.69
N PRO A 297 -0.60 22.53 -12.99
CA PRO A 297 0.59 21.72 -12.75
C PRO A 297 0.29 20.57 -11.76
N LEU A 298 1.11 19.52 -11.78
CA LEU A 298 1.00 18.34 -10.92
C LEU A 298 2.07 18.29 -9.81
N ASP A 299 2.77 19.42 -9.54
CA ASP A 299 4.04 19.45 -8.79
C ASP A 299 4.05 18.76 -7.42
N SER A 300 3.00 18.88 -6.62
CA SER A 300 2.96 18.24 -5.29
C SER A 300 2.79 16.72 -5.36
N ILE A 301 1.98 16.24 -6.30
CA ILE A 301 1.67 14.81 -6.48
C ILE A 301 2.78 14.12 -7.25
N ALA A 302 3.39 14.83 -8.21
CA ALA A 302 4.55 14.34 -8.96
C ALA A 302 5.70 13.91 -8.06
N ARG A 303 5.89 14.61 -6.91
CA ARG A 303 6.92 14.28 -5.92
C ARG A 303 6.60 13.03 -5.09
N MET A 304 5.31 12.73 -4.89
CA MET A 304 4.87 11.56 -4.12
C MET A 304 4.86 10.27 -4.97
N TYR A 305 4.73 10.42 -6.28
CA TYR A 305 4.71 9.28 -7.19
C TYR A 305 6.08 8.61 -7.27
N ARG A 306 6.08 7.28 -7.15
CA ARG A 306 7.22 6.43 -7.46
C ARG A 306 6.72 5.25 -8.27
N LYS A 307 7.36 4.96 -9.40
CA LYS A 307 7.00 3.81 -10.24
C LYS A 307 7.24 2.50 -9.44
N PRO A 308 6.24 1.61 -9.34
CA PRO A 308 6.46 0.28 -8.79
C PRO A 308 7.30 -0.53 -9.77
N VAL A 309 8.26 -1.27 -9.26
CA VAL A 309 9.17 -2.11 -10.07
C VAL A 309 8.95 -3.57 -9.77
N THR A 310 9.07 -4.42 -10.79
CA THR A 310 9.01 -5.87 -10.61
C THR A 310 10.32 -6.41 -10.06
N LEU A 311 10.30 -7.60 -9.47
CA LEU A 311 11.49 -8.31 -9.02
C LEU A 311 12.48 -8.56 -10.18
N THR A 312 11.98 -8.76 -11.40
CA THR A 312 12.82 -8.90 -12.59
C THR A 312 13.52 -7.60 -12.97
N GLU A 313 12.81 -6.47 -12.93
CA GLU A 313 13.39 -5.13 -13.15
C GLU A 313 14.40 -4.78 -12.08
N GLN A 314 14.12 -5.10 -10.81
CA GLN A 314 15.04 -4.92 -9.69
C GLN A 314 16.33 -5.73 -9.90
N ARG A 315 16.22 -7.02 -10.27
CA ARG A 315 17.38 -7.86 -10.59
C ARG A 315 18.19 -7.31 -11.75
N THR A 316 17.53 -6.93 -12.84
CA THR A 316 18.21 -6.36 -14.01
C THR A 316 18.92 -5.05 -13.66
N ARG A 317 18.35 -4.23 -12.77
CA ARG A 317 19.00 -3.01 -12.27
C ARG A 317 20.20 -3.36 -11.39
N ALA A 318 20.04 -4.28 -10.44
CA ALA A 318 21.13 -4.72 -9.57
C ALA A 318 22.29 -5.33 -10.37
N GLU A 319 22.02 -6.09 -11.44
CA GLU A 319 23.03 -6.61 -12.35
C GLU A 319 23.78 -5.50 -13.08
N ARG A 320 23.07 -4.50 -13.61
CA ARG A 320 23.71 -3.33 -14.24
C ARG A 320 24.55 -2.54 -13.26
N ASP A 321 24.01 -2.25 -12.08
CA ASP A 321 24.70 -1.48 -11.04
C ASP A 321 25.96 -2.22 -10.57
N ALA A 322 25.92 -3.56 -10.48
CA ALA A 322 27.09 -4.38 -10.17
C ALA A 322 28.17 -4.34 -11.27
N VAL A 323 27.77 -4.34 -12.55
CA VAL A 323 28.69 -4.19 -13.68
C VAL A 323 29.32 -2.79 -13.69
N ASP A 324 28.51 -1.75 -13.54
CA ASP A 324 28.97 -0.35 -13.53
C ASP A 324 29.89 -0.07 -12.33
N GLN A 325 29.61 -0.67 -11.17
CA GLN A 325 30.48 -0.58 -9.99
C GLN A 325 31.81 -1.31 -10.22
N TRP A 326 31.80 -2.48 -10.84
CA TRP A 326 33.02 -3.23 -11.16
C TRP A 326 33.91 -2.48 -12.17
N GLU A 327 33.31 -1.84 -13.17
CA GLU A 327 34.04 -0.99 -14.13
C GLU A 327 34.58 0.29 -13.47
N GLY A 328 33.82 0.90 -12.55
CA GLY A 328 34.23 2.08 -11.78
C GLY A 328 35.35 1.83 -10.76
N GLU A 329 35.42 0.62 -10.20
CA GLU A 329 36.48 0.20 -9.26
C GLU A 329 37.75 -0.33 -9.97
N GLY A 330 37.79 -0.28 -11.31
CA GLY A 330 38.98 -0.58 -12.10
C GLY A 330 39.20 -2.07 -12.40
N GLY A 331 38.16 -2.90 -12.34
CA GLY A 331 38.18 -4.27 -12.87
C GLY A 331 39.30 -5.18 -12.32
N TYR A 332 39.81 -4.91 -11.12
CA TYR A 332 40.97 -5.64 -10.59
C TYR A 332 40.55 -6.99 -10.00
N CYS A 333 40.86 -8.08 -10.71
CA CYS A 333 40.88 -9.42 -10.12
C CYS A 333 42.20 -9.62 -9.36
N PRO A 334 42.20 -9.75 -8.01
CA PRO A 334 43.40 -10.08 -7.26
C PRO A 334 43.85 -11.50 -7.62
N GLY A 335 44.81 -11.62 -8.54
CA GLY A 335 45.37 -12.91 -8.96
C GLY A 335 45.88 -12.96 -10.40
N ILE A 336 45.47 -12.03 -11.26
CA ILE A 336 46.00 -11.93 -12.63
C ILE A 336 47.03 -10.81 -12.65
N GLN A 337 48.32 -11.16 -12.57
CA GLN A 337 49.39 -10.24 -12.94
C GLN A 337 49.19 -9.91 -14.43
N ILE A 338 48.66 -8.72 -14.73
CA ILE A 338 48.69 -8.19 -16.08
C ILE A 338 50.17 -8.07 -16.45
N ALA A 339 50.61 -8.89 -17.40
CA ALA A 339 51.97 -8.88 -17.88
C ALA A 339 52.32 -7.45 -18.33
N ARG A 340 53.26 -6.85 -17.61
CA ARG A 340 53.84 -5.55 -17.93
C ARG A 340 54.32 -5.61 -19.38
N PRO A 341 53.83 -4.75 -20.29
CA PRO A 341 54.35 -4.75 -21.66
C PRO A 341 55.85 -4.47 -21.59
N ALA A 342 56.62 -5.30 -22.28
CA ALA A 342 58.06 -5.17 -22.37
C ALA A 342 58.42 -3.76 -22.83
N ALA A 343 59.29 -3.09 -22.06
CA ALA A 343 59.82 -1.79 -22.41
C ALA A 343 60.57 -1.91 -23.75
N ALA A 344 60.03 -1.29 -24.80
CA ALA A 344 60.75 -1.09 -26.04
C ALA A 344 61.94 -0.15 -25.77
N PRO A 345 63.14 -0.46 -26.28
CA PRO A 345 64.32 0.37 -26.07
C PRO A 345 64.16 1.73 -26.74
N ALA A 346 64.58 2.75 -26.01
CA ALA A 346 64.55 4.15 -26.38
C ALA A 346 65.29 4.43 -27.71
N THR A 347 64.56 4.95 -28.70
CA THR A 347 65.13 5.77 -29.75
C THR A 347 65.00 7.24 -29.36
N SER A 348 66.16 7.86 -29.21
CA SER A 348 66.39 9.24 -28.82
C SER A 348 66.07 10.25 -29.93
N THR A 349 65.75 11.47 -29.47
CA THR A 349 65.80 12.80 -30.13
C THR A 349 64.48 13.37 -30.70
N PRO A 350 64.29 14.71 -30.65
CA PRO A 350 64.47 15.53 -29.47
C PRO A 350 63.23 16.38 -29.14
N VAL A 351 63.09 16.56 -27.83
CA VAL A 351 62.46 17.65 -27.09
C VAL A 351 62.31 18.97 -27.86
N ARG A 352 61.05 19.43 -28.02
CA ARG A 352 60.71 20.86 -27.93
C ARG A 352 59.91 21.09 -26.65
N ILE A 353 60.61 21.63 -25.65
CA ILE A 353 60.00 22.21 -24.44
C ILE A 353 59.35 23.53 -24.84
N ILE A 354 58.05 23.65 -24.62
CA ILE A 354 57.45 24.87 -24.04
C ILE A 354 56.44 24.39 -22.98
N LEU A 355 56.81 24.60 -21.72
CA LEU A 355 56.02 24.33 -20.51
C LEU A 355 55.19 25.59 -20.14
N PRO A 356 54.30 25.54 -19.13
CA PRO A 356 52.90 25.92 -19.23
C PRO A 356 52.60 27.28 -18.58
N LEU A 357 51.37 27.77 -18.76
CA LEU A 357 50.79 28.72 -17.81
C LEU A 357 49.51 28.15 -17.20
N HIS A 358 49.60 27.81 -15.92
CA HIS A 358 48.45 27.71 -15.05
C HIS A 358 47.71 29.04 -14.99
N ARG A 359 46.37 29.00 -15.06
CA ARG A 359 45.56 29.85 -14.18
C ARG A 359 44.21 29.19 -13.89
N ASN A 360 44.01 28.96 -12.60
CA ASN A 360 42.73 28.65 -11.98
C ASN A 360 41.67 29.69 -12.37
N ALA A 361 40.45 29.23 -12.64
CA ALA A 361 39.24 29.98 -12.33
C ALA A 361 38.07 29.01 -12.21
N ALA A 362 37.73 28.65 -10.97
CA ALA A 362 36.41 28.20 -10.61
C ALA A 362 35.42 29.34 -10.88
N VAL A 363 34.37 29.08 -11.65
CA VAL A 363 33.23 29.99 -11.81
C VAL A 363 31.96 29.16 -11.76
N GLN A 364 31.25 29.27 -10.64
CA GLN A 364 29.81 29.04 -10.60
C GLN A 364 29.09 30.13 -11.42
N PRO A 365 27.90 29.83 -11.96
CA PRO A 365 26.78 30.74 -11.77
C PRO A 365 25.54 29.95 -11.32
N ALA A 366 24.95 30.24 -10.16
CA ALA A 366 24.09 31.40 -9.88
C ALA A 366 22.78 31.37 -10.69
N LEU A 367 21.75 30.84 -10.02
CA LEU A 367 20.39 31.39 -9.89
C LEU A 367 20.01 32.46 -10.91
N TRP A 368 19.11 32.16 -11.85
CA TRP A 368 17.95 32.97 -12.26
C TRP A 368 16.83 32.04 -12.74
#